data_AF-A0A4V3C7U8-F1
#
_entry.id   AF-A0A4V3C7U8-F1
#
_cell.length_a   1.000
_cell.length_b   1.000
_cell.length_c   1.000
_cell.angle_alpha   90.00
_cell.angle_beta   90.00
_cell.angle_gamma   90.00
#
_symmetry.space_group_name_H-M   'P 1'
#
loop_
_entity.id
_entity.type
_entity.pdbx_description
1 polymer ?
#
loop_
_entity_poly.entity_id
_entity_poly.type
_entity_poly.pdbx_seq_one_letter_code
_entity_poly.pdbx_strand_id
1 'polypeptide(L)'
;MIRNLVVLLSGHRVGDLVQGPGGVLALGYDADYRSSEAALPLSLSLPLTQPSHAGAVVRSYCQGLLPDNESVLERWGREFQVSAGNPFALLTHVGEDCAGAAQFVPAERVEAMTENKGDVVLLTDEQVAERLRILRRDPSAWHLAGTGQFSLAGAQAKTALHLDTVTGQWGDPSGAIPTTHILKPAVTGFDDHDLNEHLCLRAAQNLGLRAAAFRTMTCTCPVCASP
;
A
#
# COMPACT_ATOMS: atom_id res chain seq x y z
N MET A 1 -7.37 -17.81 -19.76
CA MET A 1 -6.25 -16.94 -20.12
C MET A 1 -5.32 -16.85 -18.93
N ILE A 2 -4.03 -17.05 -19.12
CA ILE A 2 -3.02 -16.85 -18.07
C ILE A 2 -2.77 -15.35 -17.97
N ARG A 3 -2.78 -14.81 -16.76
CA ARG A 3 -2.43 -13.41 -16.49
C ARG A 3 -1.18 -13.38 -15.62
N ASN A 4 -0.31 -12.40 -15.83
CA ASN A 4 0.91 -12.21 -15.06
C ASN A 4 1.08 -10.76 -14.59
N LEU A 5 1.76 -10.62 -13.46
CA LEU A 5 2.32 -9.37 -12.95
C LEU A 5 3.81 -9.61 -12.74
N VAL A 6 4.64 -8.69 -13.22
CA VAL A 6 6.06 -8.68 -12.91
C VAL A 6 6.23 -8.26 -11.46
N VAL A 7 7.05 -9.00 -10.73
CA VAL A 7 7.33 -8.69 -9.33
C VAL A 7 8.67 -7.99 -9.25
N LEU A 8 8.66 -6.80 -8.66
CA LEU A 8 9.85 -6.03 -8.33
C LEU A 8 10.08 -6.04 -6.81
N LEU A 9 11.34 -5.97 -6.39
CA LEU A 9 11.73 -5.71 -5.01
C LEU A 9 12.72 -4.56 -5.01
N SER A 10 12.35 -3.42 -4.41
CA SER A 10 13.16 -2.19 -4.44
C SER A 10 13.57 -1.81 -5.88
N GLY A 11 12.62 -1.86 -6.82
CA GLY A 11 12.85 -1.56 -8.24
C GLY A 11 13.58 -2.64 -9.05
N HIS A 12 14.05 -3.74 -8.44
CA HIS A 12 14.73 -4.83 -9.15
C HIS A 12 13.76 -5.95 -9.47
N ARG A 13 13.75 -6.44 -10.71
CA ARG A 13 12.92 -7.59 -11.09
C ARG A 13 13.36 -8.84 -10.32
N VAL A 14 12.40 -9.49 -9.64
CA VAL A 14 12.63 -10.73 -8.88
C VAL A 14 11.94 -11.94 -9.49
N GLY A 15 10.95 -11.73 -10.35
CA GLY A 15 10.22 -12.80 -11.02
C GLY A 15 8.80 -12.40 -11.39
N ASP A 16 7.87 -13.36 -11.39
CA ASP A 16 6.50 -13.18 -11.87
C ASP A 16 5.47 -13.80 -10.92
N LEU A 17 4.39 -13.07 -10.66
CA LEU A 17 3.15 -13.59 -10.09
C LEU A 17 2.20 -13.94 -11.24
N VAL A 18 1.70 -15.16 -11.25
CA VAL A 18 0.86 -15.69 -12.33
C VAL A 18 -0.47 -16.19 -11.76
N GLN A 19 -1.57 -15.85 -12.43
CA GLN A 19 -2.86 -16.48 -12.21
C GLN A 19 -3.19 -17.43 -13.37
N GLY A 20 -3.18 -18.73 -13.07
CA GLY A 20 -3.48 -19.79 -14.01
C GLY A 20 -4.98 -20.09 -14.16
N PRO A 21 -5.34 -21.07 -15.02
CA PRO A 21 -6.71 -21.57 -15.13
C PRO A 21 -7.27 -22.00 -13.77
N GLY A 22 -8.53 -21.67 -13.49
CA GLY A 22 -9.15 -21.96 -12.18
C GLY A 22 -8.75 -21.01 -11.05
N GLY A 23 -7.98 -19.95 -11.32
CA GLY A 23 -7.65 -18.91 -10.35
C GLY A 23 -6.54 -19.27 -9.36
N VAL A 24 -5.82 -20.37 -9.62
CA VAL A 24 -4.64 -20.77 -8.84
C VAL A 24 -3.52 -19.77 -9.08
N LEU A 25 -2.93 -19.27 -7.98
CA LEU A 25 -1.80 -18.37 -8.02
C LEU A 25 -0.50 -19.15 -7.93
N ALA A 26 0.48 -18.71 -8.71
CA ALA A 26 1.85 -19.18 -8.66
C ALA A 26 2.81 -17.99 -8.70
N LEU A 27 3.88 -18.07 -7.94
CA LEU A 27 4.97 -17.10 -7.93
C LEU A 27 6.23 -17.83 -8.36
N GLY A 28 6.88 -17.36 -9.42
CA GLY A 28 8.19 -17.83 -9.86
C GLY A 28 9.25 -16.77 -9.60
N TYR A 29 10.40 -17.18 -9.06
CA TYR A 29 11.58 -16.33 -8.96
C TYR A 29 12.47 -16.49 -10.19
N ASP A 30 13.04 -15.39 -10.68
CA ASP A 30 14.04 -15.43 -11.74
C ASP A 30 15.30 -16.16 -11.28
N ALA A 31 15.90 -16.94 -12.19
CA ALA A 31 17.12 -17.69 -11.89
C ALA A 31 18.29 -16.76 -11.52
N ASP A 32 18.44 -15.66 -12.25
CA ASP A 32 19.49 -14.66 -12.01
C ASP A 32 19.32 -13.99 -10.65
N TYR A 33 18.08 -13.62 -10.29
CA TYR A 33 17.78 -13.06 -8.97
C TYR A 33 18.16 -14.04 -7.86
N ARG A 34 17.75 -15.31 -7.95
CA ARG A 34 18.08 -16.34 -6.95
C ARG A 34 19.57 -16.60 -6.79
N SER A 35 20.37 -16.36 -7.82
CA SER A 35 21.81 -16.57 -7.80
C SER A 35 22.60 -15.41 -7.19
N SER A 36 21.95 -14.27 -6.97
CA SER A 36 22.57 -13.09 -6.37
C SER A 36 22.80 -13.28 -4.87
N GLU A 37 23.99 -12.92 -4.38
CA GLU A 37 24.31 -12.96 -2.94
C GLU A 37 23.44 -12.00 -2.12
N ALA A 38 22.94 -10.94 -2.74
CA ALA A 38 22.07 -9.94 -2.11
C ALA A 38 20.57 -10.28 -2.20
N ALA A 39 20.22 -11.46 -2.76
CA ALA A 39 18.83 -11.83 -2.96
C ALA A 39 18.09 -12.04 -1.64
N LEU A 40 16.89 -11.46 -1.54
CA LEU A 40 16.01 -11.61 -0.39
C LEU A 40 14.72 -12.30 -0.83
N PRO A 41 14.19 -13.27 -0.06
CA PRO A 41 12.89 -13.81 -0.36
C PRO A 41 11.81 -12.73 -0.13
N LEU A 42 10.75 -12.74 -0.95
CA LEU A 42 9.58 -11.87 -0.76
C LEU A 42 8.89 -12.12 0.59
N SER A 43 8.94 -13.36 1.06
CA SER A 43 8.43 -13.78 2.36
C SER A 43 9.24 -14.96 2.86
N LEU A 44 9.38 -15.12 4.18
CA LEU A 44 9.95 -16.33 4.77
C LEU A 44 9.14 -17.60 4.42
N SER A 45 7.86 -17.44 4.06
CA SER A 45 7.00 -18.52 3.55
C SER A 45 7.23 -18.85 2.07
N LEU A 46 8.02 -18.02 1.36
CA LEU A 46 8.32 -18.14 -0.07
C LEU A 46 9.85 -18.13 -0.28
N PRO A 47 10.60 -19.11 0.27
CA PRO A 47 12.05 -19.10 0.26
C PRO A 47 12.64 -19.22 -1.16
N LEU A 48 13.80 -18.60 -1.39
CA LEU A 48 14.56 -18.64 -2.65
C LEU A 48 15.15 -20.02 -2.97
N THR A 49 15.15 -20.96 -2.01
CA THR A 49 15.60 -22.34 -2.25
C THR A 49 14.71 -23.07 -3.24
N GLN A 50 13.44 -22.66 -3.39
CA GLN A 50 12.53 -23.17 -4.40
C GLN A 50 12.36 -22.14 -5.53
N PRO A 51 12.44 -22.56 -6.80
CA PRO A 51 12.31 -21.64 -7.94
C PRO A 51 10.89 -21.10 -8.10
N SER A 52 9.87 -21.84 -7.63
CA SER A 52 8.48 -21.42 -7.70
C SER A 52 7.66 -21.93 -6.52
N HIS A 53 6.58 -21.20 -6.22
CA HIS A 53 5.61 -21.48 -5.17
C HIS A 53 4.21 -21.40 -5.78
N ALA A 54 3.24 -22.17 -5.29
CA ALA A 54 1.88 -22.14 -5.82
C ALA A 54 0.80 -22.42 -4.77
N GLY A 55 -0.43 -22.05 -5.09
CA GLY A 55 -1.61 -22.37 -4.29
C GLY A 55 -1.78 -21.47 -3.07
N ALA A 56 -2.08 -22.08 -1.92
CA ALA A 56 -2.50 -21.36 -0.72
C ALA A 56 -1.42 -20.40 -0.19
N VAL A 57 -0.14 -20.80 -0.19
CA VAL A 57 0.94 -19.96 0.34
C VAL A 57 1.09 -18.64 -0.43
N VAL A 58 1.03 -18.68 -1.76
CA VAL A 58 1.09 -17.49 -2.62
C VAL A 58 -0.17 -16.65 -2.42
N ARG A 59 -1.33 -17.28 -2.35
CA ARG A 59 -2.60 -16.59 -2.09
C ARG A 59 -2.56 -15.84 -0.75
N SER A 60 -2.12 -16.48 0.33
CA SER A 60 -2.03 -15.88 1.65
C SER A 60 -1.05 -14.72 1.69
N TYR A 61 0.10 -14.85 1.03
CA TYR A 61 1.05 -13.74 0.89
C TYR A 61 0.42 -12.55 0.16
N CYS A 62 -0.20 -12.77 -1.01
CA CYS A 62 -0.87 -11.70 -1.75
C CYS A 62 -2.05 -11.07 -0.98
N GLN A 63 -2.82 -11.85 -0.23
CA GLN A 63 -3.89 -11.33 0.62
C GLN A 63 -3.35 -10.48 1.77
N GLY A 64 -2.22 -10.87 2.37
CA GLY A 64 -1.57 -10.11 3.44
C GLY A 64 -0.98 -8.76 3.01
N LEU A 65 -1.02 -8.44 1.71
CA LEU A 65 -0.67 -7.12 1.19
C LEU A 65 -1.89 -6.20 1.04
N LEU A 66 -3.09 -6.78 1.03
CA LEU A 66 -4.35 -6.07 0.82
C LEU A 66 -5.01 -5.70 2.16
N PRO A 67 -5.97 -4.76 2.18
CA PRO A 67 -6.73 -4.41 3.38
C PRO A 67 -7.46 -5.60 3.99
N ASP A 68 -7.50 -5.67 5.33
CA ASP A 68 -8.27 -6.70 6.05
C ASP A 68 -9.78 -6.38 6.10
N ASN A 69 -10.14 -5.14 5.77
CA ASN A 69 -11.51 -4.66 5.80
C ASN A 69 -12.25 -5.08 4.52
N GLU A 70 -13.19 -6.02 4.64
CA GLU A 70 -13.98 -6.54 3.51
C GLU A 70 -14.70 -5.44 2.73
N SER A 71 -15.22 -4.39 3.40
CA SER A 71 -15.90 -3.28 2.72
C SER A 71 -14.96 -2.48 1.82
N VAL A 72 -13.67 -2.38 2.17
CA VAL A 72 -12.65 -1.77 1.30
C VAL A 72 -12.44 -2.64 0.06
N LEU A 73 -12.26 -3.96 0.24
CA LEU A 73 -12.06 -4.89 -0.86
C LEU A 73 -13.27 -4.95 -1.80
N GLU A 74 -14.48 -4.91 -1.26
CA GLU A 74 -15.73 -4.83 -2.03
C GLU A 74 -15.83 -3.54 -2.85
N ARG A 75 -15.45 -2.41 -2.24
CA ARG A 75 -15.41 -1.12 -2.95
C ARG A 75 -14.43 -1.18 -4.11
N TRP A 76 -13.21 -1.66 -3.87
CA TRP A 76 -12.20 -1.85 -4.92
C TRP A 76 -12.66 -2.82 -6.00
N GLY A 77 -13.33 -3.92 -5.62
CA GLY A 77 -13.92 -4.86 -6.56
C GLY A 77 -14.93 -4.19 -7.50
N ARG A 78 -15.80 -3.31 -6.97
CA ARG A 78 -16.74 -2.54 -7.80
C ARG A 78 -16.04 -1.51 -8.68
N GLU A 79 -15.08 -0.78 -8.12
CA GLU A 79 -14.35 0.30 -8.81
C GLU A 79 -13.49 -0.23 -9.96
N PHE A 80 -12.71 -1.28 -9.71
CA PHE A 80 -11.84 -1.91 -10.70
C PHE A 80 -12.57 -2.95 -11.56
N GLN A 81 -13.85 -3.22 -11.29
CA GLN A 81 -14.66 -4.24 -11.95
C GLN A 81 -14.04 -5.65 -11.87
N VAL A 82 -13.52 -6.00 -10.68
CA VAL A 82 -12.91 -7.30 -10.38
C VAL A 82 -13.57 -7.94 -9.16
N SER A 83 -13.32 -9.23 -8.95
CA SER A 83 -13.78 -9.89 -7.71
C SER A 83 -12.96 -9.41 -6.52
N ALA A 84 -13.65 -8.94 -5.47
CA ALA A 84 -13.04 -8.58 -4.18
C ALA A 84 -12.26 -9.74 -3.52
N GLY A 85 -12.62 -10.99 -3.84
CA GLY A 85 -11.92 -12.19 -3.36
C GLY A 85 -10.74 -12.63 -4.23
N ASN A 86 -10.40 -11.88 -5.28
CA ASN A 86 -9.31 -12.21 -6.19
C ASN A 86 -8.09 -11.29 -5.94
N PRO A 87 -7.14 -11.69 -5.07
CA PRO A 87 -6.03 -10.83 -4.70
C PRO A 87 -5.11 -10.48 -5.87
N PHE A 88 -4.96 -11.39 -6.86
CA PHE A 88 -4.20 -11.09 -8.08
C PHE A 88 -4.83 -9.93 -8.87
N ALA A 89 -6.16 -9.97 -9.03
CA ALA A 89 -6.88 -8.94 -9.77
C ALA A 89 -6.82 -7.60 -9.05
N LEU A 90 -6.94 -7.58 -7.72
CA LEU A 90 -6.79 -6.35 -6.93
C LEU A 90 -5.36 -5.78 -7.02
N LEU A 91 -4.33 -6.63 -6.88
CA LEU A 91 -2.92 -6.23 -7.01
C LEU A 91 -2.56 -5.73 -8.41
N THR A 92 -3.32 -6.07 -9.46
CA THR A 92 -3.12 -5.46 -10.79
C THR A 92 -3.36 -3.94 -10.76
N HIS A 93 -4.18 -3.45 -9.84
CA HIS A 93 -4.54 -2.04 -9.72
C HIS A 93 -3.83 -1.32 -8.57
N VAL A 94 -3.55 -2.01 -7.46
CA VAL A 94 -2.99 -1.42 -6.23
C VAL A 94 -1.64 -2.03 -5.84
N GLY A 95 -1.00 -2.77 -6.76
CA GLY A 95 0.22 -3.52 -6.48
C GLY A 95 1.52 -2.73 -6.57
N GLU A 96 1.49 -1.50 -7.09
CA GLU A 96 2.71 -0.73 -7.40
C GLU A 96 3.34 -0.08 -6.16
N ASP A 97 2.56 0.15 -5.10
CA ASP A 97 3.04 0.62 -3.80
C ASP A 97 2.48 -0.25 -2.65
N CYS A 98 3.00 -1.46 -2.48
CA CYS A 98 2.59 -2.35 -1.39
C CYS A 98 3.44 -2.13 -0.13
N ALA A 99 2.90 -2.54 1.02
CA ALA A 99 3.65 -2.63 2.27
C ALA A 99 4.99 -3.39 2.08
N GLY A 100 6.09 -2.73 2.44
CA GLY A 100 7.44 -3.25 2.24
C GLY A 100 8.05 -2.71 0.95
N ALA A 101 8.85 -3.54 0.26
CA ALA A 101 9.54 -3.14 -0.96
C ALA A 101 9.05 -3.88 -2.21
N ALA A 102 8.07 -4.77 -2.05
CA ALA A 102 7.54 -5.58 -3.13
C ALA A 102 6.55 -4.77 -3.97
N GLN A 103 6.62 -4.92 -5.29
CA GLN A 103 5.71 -4.28 -6.23
C GLN A 103 5.22 -5.31 -7.23
N PHE A 104 3.94 -5.27 -7.58
CA PHE A 104 3.29 -6.17 -8.53
C PHE A 104 2.78 -5.34 -9.70
N VAL A 105 3.50 -5.40 -10.80
CA VAL A 105 3.39 -4.42 -11.88
C VAL A 105 2.93 -5.13 -13.16
N PRO A 106 1.89 -4.64 -13.85
CA PRO A 106 1.58 -5.10 -15.20
C PRO A 106 2.80 -4.94 -16.12
N ALA A 107 3.02 -5.88 -17.03
CA ALA A 107 4.24 -5.91 -17.85
C ALA A 107 4.47 -4.59 -18.62
N GLU A 108 3.40 -3.97 -19.10
CA GLU A 108 3.38 -2.69 -19.80
C GLU A 108 3.74 -1.47 -18.93
N ARG A 109 3.75 -1.62 -17.60
CA ARG A 109 4.08 -0.55 -16.64
C ARG A 109 5.48 -0.71 -16.01
N VAL A 110 6.17 -1.83 -16.26
CA VAL A 110 7.47 -2.11 -15.64
C VAL A 110 8.50 -1.03 -15.93
N GLU A 111 8.58 -0.55 -17.17
CA GLU A 111 9.55 0.49 -17.55
C GLU A 111 9.35 1.79 -16.74
N ALA A 112 8.10 2.18 -16.49
CA ALA A 112 7.80 3.36 -15.66
C ALA A 112 8.33 3.19 -14.24
N MET A 113 8.27 1.97 -13.68
CA MET A 113 8.74 1.68 -12.33
C MET A 113 10.27 1.57 -12.26
N THR A 114 10.91 0.96 -13.24
CA THR A 114 12.37 0.69 -13.21
C THR A 114 13.22 1.87 -13.62
N GLU A 115 12.71 2.77 -14.47
CA GLU A 115 13.45 3.97 -14.91
C GLU A 115 13.37 5.13 -13.90
N ASN A 116 12.88 4.85 -12.69
CA ASN A 116 12.61 5.84 -11.64
C ASN A 116 11.72 7.00 -12.14
N LYS A 117 10.83 6.69 -13.08
CA LYS A 117 9.86 7.64 -13.62
C LYS A 117 8.64 7.63 -12.70
N GLY A 118 8.40 8.75 -12.08
CA GLY A 118 7.19 8.95 -11.30
C GLY A 118 6.91 10.43 -11.15
N ASP A 119 5.70 10.71 -10.69
CA ASP A 119 5.21 12.07 -10.51
C ASP A 119 4.54 12.18 -9.15
N VAL A 120 4.56 13.37 -8.59
CA VAL A 120 3.90 13.69 -7.32
C VAL A 120 2.94 14.84 -7.58
N VAL A 121 1.65 14.50 -7.57
CA VAL A 121 0.61 15.52 -7.64
C VAL A 121 0.52 16.20 -6.27
N LEU A 122 1.04 17.42 -6.18
CA LEU A 122 1.04 18.20 -4.95
C LEU A 122 -0.38 18.45 -4.45
N LEU A 123 -0.56 18.34 -3.14
CA LEU A 123 -1.82 18.54 -2.45
C LEU A 123 -1.73 19.76 -1.53
N THR A 124 -2.82 20.52 -1.46
CA THR A 124 -3.00 21.54 -0.42
C THR A 124 -3.45 20.88 0.89
N ASP A 125 -3.25 21.59 2.01
CA ASP A 125 -3.72 21.13 3.31
C ASP A 125 -5.24 20.92 3.33
N GLU A 126 -6.01 21.73 2.59
CA GLU A 126 -7.46 21.56 2.45
C GLU A 126 -7.82 20.28 1.69
N GLN A 127 -7.05 19.91 0.67
CA GLN A 127 -7.27 18.67 -0.08
C GLN A 127 -6.95 17.45 0.78
N VAL A 128 -5.85 17.48 1.54
CA VAL A 128 -5.51 16.42 2.49
C VAL A 128 -6.57 16.31 3.58
N ALA A 129 -7.01 17.44 4.14
CA ALA A 129 -8.07 17.50 5.12
C ALA A 129 -9.38 16.90 4.60
N GLU A 130 -9.77 17.21 3.37
CA GLU A 130 -10.98 16.67 2.77
C GLU A 130 -10.89 15.16 2.55
N ARG A 131 -9.75 14.66 2.05
CA ARG A 131 -9.50 13.21 1.95
C ARG A 131 -9.68 12.52 3.30
N LEU A 132 -9.12 13.07 4.37
CA LEU A 132 -9.26 12.53 5.72
C LEU A 132 -10.69 12.62 6.27
N ARG A 133 -11.43 13.70 5.97
CA ARG A 133 -12.84 13.82 6.37
C ARG A 133 -13.70 12.78 5.69
N ILE A 134 -13.50 12.57 4.39
CA ILE A 134 -14.24 11.54 3.65
C ILE A 134 -13.89 10.16 4.20
N LEU A 135 -12.60 9.86 4.38
CA LEU A 135 -12.15 8.57 4.94
C LEU A 135 -12.67 8.31 6.36
N ARG A 136 -12.88 9.37 7.18
CA ARG A 136 -13.51 9.27 8.49
C ARG A 136 -15.00 8.96 8.41
N ARG A 137 -15.71 9.57 7.45
CA ARG A 137 -17.15 9.34 7.22
C ARG A 137 -17.42 7.99 6.56
N ASP A 138 -16.53 7.57 5.67
CA ASP A 138 -16.57 6.34 4.92
C ASP A 138 -15.21 5.63 5.04
N PRO A 139 -15.05 4.75 6.05
CA PRO A 139 -13.83 3.97 6.29
C PRO A 139 -13.37 3.10 5.11
N SER A 140 -14.23 2.88 4.10
CA SER A 140 -13.91 2.11 2.90
C SER A 140 -13.17 2.93 1.83
N ALA A 141 -13.15 4.26 1.95
CA ALA A 141 -12.71 5.19 0.91
C ALA A 141 -11.18 5.43 0.90
N TRP A 142 -10.37 4.36 0.86
CA TRP A 142 -8.90 4.45 0.93
C TRP A 142 -8.26 5.12 -0.29
N HIS A 143 -8.90 4.99 -1.46
CA HIS A 143 -8.55 5.71 -2.69
C HIS A 143 -9.64 6.75 -3.00
N LEU A 144 -9.28 8.03 -2.87
CA LEU A 144 -10.14 9.16 -3.23
C LEU A 144 -9.41 10.02 -4.24
N ALA A 145 -9.84 9.94 -5.50
CA ALA A 145 -9.46 10.84 -6.60
C ALA A 145 -7.93 10.94 -6.86
N GLY A 146 -7.21 9.84 -6.64
CA GLY A 146 -5.76 9.78 -6.80
C GLY A 146 -5.33 8.65 -7.74
N THR A 147 -4.15 8.80 -8.33
CA THR A 147 -3.41 7.72 -8.99
C THR A 147 -2.74 6.78 -7.99
N GLY A 148 -2.80 7.06 -6.69
CA GLY A 148 -2.11 6.30 -5.64
C GLY A 148 -2.48 4.83 -5.63
N GLN A 149 -1.60 4.00 -6.19
CA GLN A 149 -1.69 2.54 -6.29
C GLN A 149 -1.20 1.84 -5.02
N PHE A 150 -1.48 2.43 -3.85
CA PHE A 150 -0.95 1.89 -2.60
C PHE A 150 -1.83 0.75 -2.06
N SER A 151 -1.20 -0.25 -1.45
CA SER A 151 -1.89 -1.31 -0.71
C SER A 151 -1.22 -1.58 0.63
N LEU A 152 -2.04 -1.67 1.68
CA LEU A 152 -1.58 -1.85 3.04
C LEU A 152 -2.58 -2.66 3.86
N ALA A 153 -2.10 -3.68 4.56
CA ALA A 153 -2.92 -4.48 5.45
C ALA A 153 -3.46 -3.70 6.66
N GLY A 154 -4.45 -4.27 7.35
CA GLY A 154 -5.09 -3.72 8.54
C GLY A 154 -6.55 -3.31 8.32
N ALA A 155 -7.33 -3.40 9.39
CA ALA A 155 -8.76 -3.10 9.36
C ALA A 155 -9.11 -1.61 9.48
N GLN A 156 -8.22 -0.81 10.09
CA GLN A 156 -8.45 0.61 10.32
C GLN A 156 -8.34 1.41 9.01
N ALA A 157 -9.28 2.32 8.80
CA ALA A 157 -9.24 3.29 7.72
C ALA A 157 -7.89 4.03 7.70
N LYS A 158 -7.24 4.04 6.54
CA LYS A 158 -5.97 4.72 6.33
C LYS A 158 -5.81 5.12 4.87
N THR A 159 -4.98 6.12 4.65
CA THR A 159 -4.46 6.46 3.32
C THR A 159 -2.95 6.63 3.42
N ALA A 160 -2.25 6.63 2.31
CA ALA A 160 -0.81 6.86 2.29
C ALA A 160 -0.48 7.97 1.31
N LEU A 161 0.42 8.88 1.69
CA LEU A 161 0.83 10.04 0.90
C LEU A 161 2.35 10.19 0.92
N HIS A 162 2.86 10.90 -0.07
CA HIS A 162 4.23 11.37 -0.09
C HIS A 162 4.32 12.70 0.67
N LEU A 163 5.27 12.83 1.58
CA LEU A 163 5.66 14.09 2.21
C LEU A 163 7.04 14.50 1.70
N ASP A 164 7.11 15.64 1.02
CA ASP A 164 8.38 16.29 0.72
C ASP A 164 8.93 16.89 2.02
N THR A 165 10.04 16.34 2.52
CA THR A 165 10.65 16.76 3.79
C THR A 165 11.34 18.12 3.72
N VAL A 166 11.63 18.63 2.52
CA VAL A 166 12.25 19.94 2.31
C VAL A 166 11.20 21.04 2.32
N THR A 167 10.12 20.86 1.57
CA THR A 167 9.03 21.86 1.46
C THR A 167 7.96 21.70 2.54
N GLY A 168 7.83 20.50 3.13
CA GLY A 168 6.77 20.14 4.05
C GLY A 168 5.43 19.87 3.38
N GLN A 169 5.41 19.74 2.05
CA GLN A 169 4.18 19.60 1.27
C GLN A 169 3.79 18.13 1.06
N TRP A 170 2.48 17.86 1.16
CA TRP A 170 1.89 16.58 0.85
C TRP A 170 1.69 16.41 -0.66
N GLY A 171 1.77 15.17 -1.13
CA GLY A 171 1.51 14.83 -2.53
C GLY A 171 1.00 13.40 -2.71
N ASP A 172 0.30 13.19 -3.80
CA ASP A 172 -0.18 11.89 -4.28
C ASP A 172 0.84 11.33 -5.28
N PRO A 173 1.63 10.31 -4.90
CA PRO A 173 2.68 9.82 -5.76
C PRO A 173 2.17 8.79 -6.78
N SER A 174 2.89 8.66 -7.88
CA SER A 174 2.64 7.65 -8.92
C SER A 174 3.93 7.17 -9.57
N GLY A 175 3.87 6.00 -10.19
CA GLY A 175 5.05 5.38 -10.79
C GLY A 175 6.05 4.97 -9.70
N ALA A 176 7.33 5.20 -9.93
CA ALA A 176 8.39 4.78 -9.02
C ALA A 176 8.46 5.55 -7.68
N ILE A 177 7.73 6.65 -7.52
CA ILE A 177 7.75 7.43 -6.27
C ILE A 177 6.86 6.74 -5.23
N PRO A 178 7.38 6.36 -4.06
CA PRO A 178 6.59 5.71 -3.03
C PRO A 178 5.87 6.73 -2.14
N THR A 179 4.79 6.28 -1.50
CA THR A 179 4.27 6.97 -0.32
C THR A 179 5.29 6.88 0.83
N THR A 180 5.33 7.91 1.68
CA THR A 180 6.29 7.97 2.81
C THR A 180 5.61 7.98 4.17
N HIS A 181 4.32 8.31 4.23
CA HIS A 181 3.56 8.36 5.47
C HIS A 181 2.20 7.69 5.32
N ILE A 182 1.80 6.99 6.37
CA ILE A 182 0.44 6.46 6.52
C ILE A 182 -0.34 7.47 7.36
N LEU A 183 -1.42 8.00 6.80
CA LEU A 183 -2.32 8.90 7.50
C LEU A 183 -3.55 8.12 7.95
N LYS A 184 -3.83 8.22 9.26
CA LYS A 184 -4.94 7.52 9.91
C LYS A 184 -5.92 8.56 10.47
N PRO A 185 -7.16 8.66 9.96
CA PRO A 185 -8.16 9.47 10.62
C PRO A 185 -8.58 8.84 11.96
N ALA A 186 -9.11 9.69 12.85
CA ALA A 186 -9.76 9.23 14.07
C ALA A 186 -10.89 8.25 13.73
N VAL A 187 -10.97 7.14 14.47
CA VAL A 187 -11.96 6.09 14.23
C VAL A 187 -13.29 6.50 14.83
N THR A 188 -14.35 6.52 14.02
CA THR A 188 -15.70 6.83 14.51
C THR A 188 -16.13 5.84 15.58
N GLY A 189 -16.58 6.34 16.73
CA GLY A 189 -16.98 5.51 17.88
C GLY A 189 -15.86 5.16 18.86
N PHE A 190 -14.62 5.57 18.58
CA PHE A 190 -13.49 5.46 19.51
C PHE A 190 -12.89 6.84 19.74
N ASP A 191 -13.45 7.56 20.72
CA ASP A 191 -12.96 8.87 21.11
C ASP A 191 -11.48 8.80 21.53
N ASP A 192 -10.72 9.81 21.13
CA ASP A 192 -9.29 9.98 21.43
C ASP A 192 -8.38 8.80 21.01
N HIS A 193 -8.81 7.93 20.09
CA HIS A 193 -7.98 6.81 19.60
C HIS A 193 -6.65 7.29 19.00
N ASP A 194 -6.67 8.38 18.24
CA ASP A 194 -5.48 9.02 17.67
C ASP A 194 -4.55 9.57 18.76
N LEU A 195 -5.09 10.12 19.85
CA LEU A 195 -4.31 10.52 21.02
C LEU A 195 -3.73 9.32 21.75
N ASN A 196 -4.48 8.23 21.87
CA ASN A 196 -3.99 6.98 22.46
C ASN A 196 -2.79 6.43 21.66
N GLU A 197 -2.93 6.32 20.33
CA GLU A 197 -1.82 5.89 19.46
C GLU A 197 -0.61 6.83 19.59
N HIS A 198 -0.83 8.15 19.64
CA HIS A 198 0.23 9.13 19.87
C HIS A 198 0.97 8.89 21.19
N LEU A 199 0.23 8.76 22.30
CA LEU A 199 0.79 8.59 23.64
C LEU A 199 1.56 7.28 23.76
N CYS A 200 1.03 6.18 23.23
CA CYS A 200 1.71 4.88 23.23
C CYS A 200 3.03 4.91 22.45
N LEU A 201 3.04 5.49 21.24
CA LEU A 201 4.25 5.59 20.43
C LEU A 201 5.31 6.49 21.08
N ARG A 202 4.89 7.62 21.66
CA ARG A 202 5.80 8.52 22.38
C ARG A 202 6.36 7.90 23.66
N ALA A 203 5.52 7.19 24.41
CA ALA A 203 5.97 6.45 25.59
C ALA A 203 7.00 5.36 25.22
N ALA A 204 6.74 4.59 24.16
CA ALA A 204 7.68 3.57 23.68
C ALA A 204 9.05 4.18 23.31
N GLN A 205 9.05 5.31 22.59
CA GLN A 205 10.29 6.03 22.24
C GLN A 205 11.04 6.54 23.48
N ASN A 206 10.32 7.12 24.45
CA ASN A 206 10.92 7.61 25.69
C ASN A 206 11.51 6.49 26.55
N LEU A 207 10.98 5.26 26.42
CA LEU A 207 11.52 4.06 27.06
C LEU A 207 12.66 3.41 26.27
N GLY A 208 13.10 4.00 25.16
CA GLY A 208 14.17 3.47 24.31
C GLY A 208 13.75 2.29 23.42
N LEU A 209 12.45 2.03 23.27
CA LEU A 209 11.95 1.01 22.36
C LEU A 209 11.97 1.54 20.91
N ARG A 210 12.20 0.64 19.95
CA ARG A 210 12.06 0.96 18.53
C ARG A 210 10.58 1.12 18.19
N ALA A 211 10.17 2.35 17.91
CA ALA A 211 8.80 2.69 17.51
C ALA A 211 8.83 3.71 16.35
N ALA A 212 7.85 3.62 15.46
CA ALA A 212 7.73 4.51 14.31
C ALA A 212 7.65 5.99 14.75
N ALA A 213 8.24 6.88 13.95
CA ALA A 213 8.02 8.31 14.12
C ALA A 213 6.55 8.63 13.84
N PHE A 214 5.97 9.51 14.66
CA PHE A 214 4.56 9.85 14.59
C PHE A 214 4.34 11.33 14.91
N ARG A 215 3.36 11.93 14.24
CA ARG A 215 2.92 13.31 14.49
C ARG A 215 1.39 13.38 14.34
N THR A 216 0.74 14.10 15.26
CA THR A 216 -0.67 14.48 15.10
C THR A 216 -0.78 15.64 14.12
N MET A 217 -1.78 15.58 13.24
CA MET A 217 -2.06 16.64 12.27
C MET A 217 -3.48 17.14 12.49
N THR A 218 -3.59 18.45 12.74
CA THR A 218 -4.89 19.10 12.91
C THR A 218 -5.28 19.76 11.61
N CYS A 219 -6.28 19.22 10.94
CA CYS A 219 -6.84 19.84 9.75
C CYS A 219 -7.84 20.92 10.15
N THR A 220 -7.36 22.14 10.38
CA THR A 220 -8.23 23.28 10.68
C THR A 220 -9.08 23.63 9.47
N CYS A 221 -10.40 23.57 9.62
CA CYS A 221 -11.33 24.07 8.62
C CYS A 221 -11.47 25.59 8.79
N PRO A 222 -11.16 26.42 7.78
CA PRO A 222 -11.42 27.86 7.87
C PRO A 222 -12.92 28.17 8.05
N VAL A 223 -13.80 27.28 7.57
CA VAL A 223 -15.26 27.47 7.55
C VAL A 223 -15.92 27.10 8.89
N CYS A 224 -15.27 26.28 9.73
CA CYS A 224 -15.80 25.90 11.05
C CYS A 224 -15.24 26.77 12.20
N ALA A 225 -14.38 27.74 11.89
CA ALA A 225 -13.77 28.64 12.86
C ALA A 225 -14.51 29.99 13.02
N SER A 226 -15.75 30.10 12.51
CA SER A 226 -16.63 31.22 12.80
C SER A 226 -17.63 30.82 13.90
N PRO A 227 -17.84 31.67 14.92
CA PRO A 227 -18.48 31.32 16.20
C PRO A 227 -19.96 30.93 16.08
#